data_AF-A0A1W4XC83-F1
#
_entry.id   AF-A0A1W4XC83-F1
#
_cell.length_a   1.000
_cell.length_b   1.000
_cell.length_c   1.000
_cell.angle_alpha   90.00
_cell.angle_beta   90.00
_cell.angle_gamma   90.00
#
_symmetry.space_group_name_H-M   'P 1'
#
loop_
_entity.id
_entity.type
_entity.pdbx_description
1 polymer ?
#
loop_
_entity_poly.entity_id
_entity_poly.type
_entity_poly.pdbx_seq_one_letter_code
_entity_poly.pdbx_strand_id
1 'polypeptide(L)'
;MVYKRRKYHYGDTHLKKKWRTKRRTKDLDQIDEDLKPQNAEKLLNQETDLDKPGSAQFYCIHCARYFINNTALEDHFRTKVHKRRLKALELDPYTIEDSERAAGHGSFNFPEKRKIETQPHKDDEVPSKRIKQ
;
A
#
# COMPACT_ATOMS: atom_id res chain seq x y z
N MET A 1 38.70 -29.44 -21.49
CA MET A 1 37.23 -29.41 -21.62
C MET A 1 36.65 -28.73 -20.39
N VAL A 2 36.10 -27.52 -20.52
CA VAL A 2 35.42 -26.84 -19.40
C VAL A 2 34.06 -27.49 -19.21
N TYR A 3 33.88 -28.22 -18.11
CA TYR A 3 32.61 -28.86 -17.77
C TYR A 3 31.52 -27.79 -17.64
N LYS A 4 30.54 -27.80 -18.55
CA LYS A 4 29.34 -26.96 -18.47
C LYS A 4 28.55 -27.41 -17.24
N ARG A 5 28.56 -26.61 -16.16
CA ARG A 5 27.65 -26.83 -15.01
C ARG A 5 26.22 -26.82 -15.54
N ARG A 6 25.59 -28.00 -15.61
CA ARG A 6 24.16 -28.11 -15.90
C ARG A 6 23.42 -27.42 -14.75
N LYS A 7 22.70 -26.36 -15.04
CA LYS A 7 21.84 -25.69 -14.06
C LYS A 7 20.59 -26.56 -13.90
N TYR A 8 20.62 -27.47 -12.92
CA TYR A 8 19.56 -28.46 -12.68
C TYR A 8 18.24 -27.86 -12.19
N HIS A 9 18.22 -26.59 -11.79
CA HIS A 9 17.03 -25.94 -11.25
C HIS A 9 16.64 -24.74 -12.09
N TYR A 10 15.35 -24.69 -12.44
CA TYR A 10 14.72 -23.70 -13.31
C TYR A 10 14.81 -22.25 -12.77
N GLY A 11 15.09 -22.08 -11.47
CA GLY A 11 15.34 -20.77 -10.87
C GLY A 11 14.15 -20.15 -10.12
N ASP A 12 13.01 -20.84 -10.05
CA ASP A 12 11.77 -20.36 -9.42
C ASP A 12 11.84 -20.15 -7.90
N THR A 13 12.98 -20.46 -7.28
CA THR A 13 13.14 -20.35 -5.83
C THR A 13 12.87 -18.93 -5.32
N HIS A 14 13.10 -17.89 -6.13
CA HIS A 14 12.83 -16.49 -5.76
C HIS A 14 11.32 -16.19 -5.73
N LEU A 15 10.55 -16.67 -6.70
CA LEU A 15 9.09 -16.55 -6.74
C LEU A 15 8.46 -17.29 -5.55
N LYS A 16 8.86 -18.56 -5.35
CA LYS A 16 8.38 -19.37 -4.22
C LYS A 16 8.73 -18.76 -2.88
N LYS A 17 9.89 -18.09 -2.75
CA LYS A 17 10.28 -17.35 -1.52
C LYS A 17 9.43 -16.10 -1.32
N LYS A 18 9.05 -15.39 -2.38
CA LYS A 18 8.23 -14.17 -2.33
C LYS A 18 6.80 -14.47 -1.87
N TRP A 19 6.21 -15.56 -2.34
CA TRP A 19 4.82 -15.92 -2.04
C TRP A 19 4.62 -16.64 -0.70
N ARG A 20 5.67 -16.82 0.11
CA ARG A 20 5.53 -17.43 1.44
C ARG A 20 4.84 -16.48 2.41
N THR A 21 4.04 -17.04 3.31
CA THR A 21 3.31 -16.31 4.35
C THR A 21 4.19 -15.38 5.19
N LYS A 22 5.42 -15.81 5.52
CA LYS A 22 6.38 -14.99 6.29
C LYS A 22 6.83 -13.67 5.63
N ARG A 23 6.54 -13.47 4.35
CA ARG A 23 6.87 -12.26 3.57
C ARG A 23 5.63 -11.64 2.93
N ARG A 24 4.45 -12.01 3.41
CA ARG A 24 3.18 -11.51 2.90
C ARG A 24 3.04 -10.03 3.26
N THR A 25 2.65 -9.24 2.27
CA THR A 25 2.31 -7.82 2.44
C THR A 25 0.83 -7.67 2.77
N LYS A 26 0.41 -6.50 3.27
CA LYS A 26 -1.01 -6.19 3.43
C LYS A 26 -1.76 -6.34 2.10
N ASP A 27 -2.95 -6.92 2.19
CA ASP A 27 -3.88 -7.13 1.08
C ASP A 27 -4.67 -5.83 0.78
N LEU A 28 -5.40 -5.78 -0.34
CA LEU A 28 -6.03 -4.53 -0.81
C LEU A 28 -7.23 -4.11 0.04
N ASP A 29 -8.01 -5.07 0.51
CA ASP A 29 -9.12 -4.92 1.44
C ASP A 29 -8.66 -4.30 2.77
N GLN A 30 -7.56 -4.81 3.34
CA GLN A 30 -6.95 -4.27 4.56
C GLN A 30 -6.48 -2.83 4.38
N ILE A 31 -5.95 -2.49 3.20
CA ILE A 31 -5.50 -1.13 2.90
C ILE A 31 -6.70 -0.18 2.71
N ASP A 32 -7.82 -0.66 2.18
CA ASP A 32 -9.05 0.15 2.08
C ASP A 32 -9.61 0.49 3.46
N GLU A 33 -9.56 -0.45 4.41
CA GLU A 33 -9.89 -0.18 5.82
C GLU A 33 -8.95 0.85 6.46
N ASP A 34 -7.65 0.76 6.18
CA ASP A 34 -6.65 1.73 6.63
C ASP A 34 -6.86 3.13 6.03
N LEU A 35 -7.47 3.22 4.84
CA LEU A 35 -7.71 4.49 4.14
C LEU A 35 -8.87 5.30 4.74
N LYS A 36 -9.71 4.68 5.58
CA LYS A 36 -10.78 5.37 6.30
C LYS A 36 -10.17 6.47 7.19
N PRO A 37 -10.78 7.66 7.28
CA PRO A 37 -10.16 8.85 7.87
C PRO A 37 -9.67 8.63 9.31
N GLN A 38 -10.46 7.91 10.12
CA GLN A 38 -10.11 7.59 11.50
C GLN A 38 -8.84 6.74 11.64
N ASN A 39 -8.58 5.85 10.68
CA ASN A 39 -7.40 5.00 10.67
C ASN A 39 -6.23 5.70 9.99
N ALA A 40 -6.49 6.43 8.92
CA ALA A 40 -5.50 7.20 8.19
C ALA A 40 -4.77 8.20 9.09
N GLU A 41 -5.52 8.97 9.90
CA GLU A 41 -4.94 9.94 10.83
C GLU A 41 -4.02 9.29 11.86
N LYS A 42 -4.43 8.13 12.41
CA LYS A 42 -3.63 7.36 13.38
C LYS A 42 -2.35 6.81 12.75
N LEU A 43 -2.42 6.37 11.50
CA LEU A 43 -1.29 5.79 10.77
C LEU A 43 -0.29 6.87 10.31
N LEU A 44 -0.77 8.07 9.98
CA LEU A 44 0.09 9.21 9.63
C LEU A 44 0.78 9.79 10.86
N ASN A 45 0.07 9.88 11.99
CA ASN A 45 0.56 10.43 13.24
C ASN A 45 1.00 9.32 14.22
N GLN A 46 1.71 8.31 13.69
CA GLN A 46 2.20 7.21 14.52
C GLN A 46 3.30 7.68 15.48
N GLU A 47 3.32 7.10 16.68
CA GLU A 47 4.41 7.31 17.64
C GLU A 47 5.76 6.89 17.06
N THR A 48 6.84 7.48 17.56
CA THR A 48 8.20 7.20 17.09
C THR A 48 8.62 5.78 17.50
N ASP A 49 8.81 4.91 16.51
CA ASP A 49 9.20 3.51 16.68
C ASP A 49 10.57 3.25 16.05
N LEU A 50 11.57 2.97 16.89
CA LEU A 50 12.98 2.82 16.49
C LEU A 50 13.28 1.55 15.69
N ASP A 51 12.42 0.53 15.76
CA ASP A 51 12.60 -0.72 15.02
C ASP A 51 12.23 -0.57 13.54
N LYS A 52 11.49 0.49 13.20
CA LYS A 52 11.02 0.79 11.85
C LYS A 52 11.92 1.83 11.18
N PRO A 53 12.08 1.76 9.84
CA PRO A 53 12.85 2.76 9.13
C PRO A 53 12.20 4.14 9.26
N GLY A 54 13.01 5.18 9.40
CA GLY A 54 12.54 6.55 9.58
C GLY A 54 11.73 6.77 10.86
N SER A 55 11.95 5.95 11.89
CA SER A 55 11.23 5.99 13.17
C SER A 55 9.71 5.92 13.03
N ALA A 56 9.23 5.21 12.01
CA ALA A 56 7.83 5.11 11.58
C ALA A 56 7.16 6.42 11.11
N GLN A 57 7.88 7.54 11.03
CA GLN A 57 7.33 8.86 10.72
C GLN A 57 7.04 9.08 9.23
N PHE A 58 7.72 8.34 8.35
CA PHE A 58 7.58 8.47 6.90
C PHE A 58 6.88 7.24 6.33
N TYR A 59 5.54 7.24 6.38
CA TYR A 59 4.71 6.10 6.00
C TYR A 59 3.77 6.41 4.85
N CYS A 60 3.74 5.53 3.84
CA CYS A 60 2.73 5.57 2.79
C CYS A 60 1.61 4.56 3.10
N ILE A 61 0.37 5.05 3.28
CA ILE A 61 -0.80 4.20 3.57
C ILE A 61 -1.10 3.27 2.40
N HIS A 62 -1.15 3.80 1.17
CA HIS A 62 -1.55 3.03 -0.02
C HIS A 62 -0.62 1.82 -0.30
N CYS A 63 0.68 1.97 -0.04
CA CYS A 63 1.66 0.91 -0.25
C CYS A 63 2.00 0.12 1.01
N ALA A 64 1.49 0.52 2.18
CA ALA A 64 1.82 -0.03 3.48
C ALA A 64 3.33 -0.18 3.71
N ARG A 65 4.08 0.89 3.43
CA ARG A 65 5.55 0.88 3.47
C ARG A 65 6.11 2.10 4.20
N TYR A 66 7.09 1.83 5.04
CA TYR A 66 7.89 2.84 5.74
C TYR A 66 9.14 3.23 4.92
N PHE A 67 9.50 4.50 5.01
CA PHE A 67 10.64 5.12 4.34
C PHE A 67 11.58 5.75 5.37
N ILE A 68 12.80 6.07 4.93
CA ILE A 68 13.85 6.58 5.83
C ILE A 68 13.69 8.08 6.05
N ASN A 69 13.37 8.85 4.99
CA ASN A 69 13.27 10.31 4.97
C ASN A 69 12.07 10.76 4.11
N ASN A 70 11.65 12.04 4.24
CA ASN A 70 10.59 12.66 3.41
C ASN A 70 10.88 12.57 1.90
N THR A 71 12.09 12.90 1.46
CA THR A 71 12.47 12.88 0.03
C THR A 71 12.25 11.51 -0.61
N ALA A 72 12.54 10.43 0.11
CA ALA A 72 12.33 9.06 -0.37
C ALA A 72 10.84 8.71 -0.50
N LEU A 73 9.98 9.28 0.35
CA LEU A 73 8.53 9.13 0.29
C LEU A 73 7.94 9.93 -0.87
N GLU A 74 8.44 11.14 -1.13
CA GLU A 74 8.06 11.95 -2.30
C GLU A 74 8.43 11.27 -3.62
N ASP A 75 9.67 10.78 -3.72
CA ASP A 75 10.13 10.04 -4.88
C ASP A 75 9.28 8.78 -5.09
N HIS A 76 8.87 8.12 -4.02
CA HIS A 76 7.97 6.98 -4.08
C HIS A 76 6.64 7.31 -4.77
N PHE A 77 6.01 8.44 -4.44
CA PHE A 77 4.74 8.86 -5.05
C PHE A 77 4.84 9.04 -6.58
N ARG A 78 6.00 9.46 -7.07
CA ARG A 78 6.24 9.63 -8.51
C ARG A 78 6.40 8.30 -9.25
N THR A 79 6.76 7.22 -8.56
CA THR A 79 7.03 5.92 -9.18
C THR A 79 5.79 5.23 -9.76
N LYS A 80 6.00 4.39 -10.78
CA LYS A 80 4.93 3.58 -11.40
C LYS A 80 4.29 2.57 -10.45
N VAL A 81 5.05 2.11 -9.44
CA VAL A 81 4.56 1.14 -8.45
C VAL A 81 3.44 1.77 -7.63
N HIS A 82 3.65 2.99 -7.15
CA HIS A 82 2.65 3.73 -6.40
C HIS A 82 1.41 4.04 -7.26
N LYS A 83 1.61 4.56 -8.48
CA LYS A 83 0.51 4.84 -9.41
C LYS A 83 -0.32 3.60 -9.77
N ARG A 84 0.32 2.43 -9.87
CA ARG A 84 -0.39 1.15 -10.08
C ARG A 84 -1.23 0.77 -8.85
N ARG A 85 -0.75 1.07 -7.65
CA ARG A 85 -1.47 0.78 -6.40
C ARG A 85 -2.71 1.67 -6.25
N LEU A 86 -2.61 2.97 -6.56
CA LEU A 86 -3.77 3.86 -6.58
C LEU A 86 -4.86 3.34 -7.51
N LYS A 87 -4.48 2.98 -8.75
CA LYS A 87 -5.41 2.38 -9.72
C LYS A 87 -6.04 1.07 -9.26
N ALA A 88 -5.36 0.30 -8.43
CA ALA A 88 -5.90 -0.94 -7.87
C ALA A 88 -6.91 -0.67 -6.75
N LEU A 89 -6.71 0.41 -5.98
CA LEU A 89 -7.62 0.83 -4.91
C LEU A 89 -8.82 1.62 -5.44
N GLU A 90 -8.75 2.19 -6.65
CA GLU A 90 -9.88 2.89 -7.29
C GLU A 90 -11.14 1.99 -7.41
N LEU A 91 -10.95 0.68 -7.46
CA LEU A 91 -12.03 -0.30 -7.45
C LEU A 91 -12.29 -0.76 -6.03
N ASP A 92 -13.57 -0.92 -5.68
CA ASP A 92 -13.96 -1.53 -4.41
C ASP A 92 -13.26 -2.91 -4.24
N PRO A 93 -12.71 -3.20 -3.05
CA PRO A 93 -12.02 -4.45 -2.81
C PRO A 93 -12.98 -5.64 -2.88
N TYR A 94 -12.49 -6.74 -3.43
CA TYR A 94 -13.25 -7.99 -3.51
C TYR A 94 -13.47 -8.58 -2.12
N THR A 95 -14.73 -8.92 -1.79
CA THR A 95 -15.11 -9.47 -0.49
C THR A 95 -15.55 -10.93 -0.57
N ILE A 96 -15.67 -11.58 0.58
CA ILE A 96 -16.22 -12.95 0.66
C ILE A 96 -17.67 -12.98 0.16
N GLU A 97 -18.47 -11.95 0.47
CA GLU A 97 -19.85 -11.83 0.01
C GLU A 97 -19.95 -11.86 -1.52
N ASP A 98 -18.98 -11.27 -2.23
CA ASP A 98 -18.94 -11.29 -3.70
C ASP A 98 -18.71 -12.72 -4.22
N SER A 99 -17.95 -13.53 -3.49
CA SER A 99 -17.75 -14.95 -3.80
C SER A 99 -19.03 -15.76 -3.61
N GLU A 100 -19.75 -15.50 -2.52
CA GLU A 100 -21.00 -16.16 -2.19
C GLU A 100 -22.11 -15.79 -3.19
N ARG A 101 -22.21 -14.51 -3.57
CA ARG A 101 -23.10 -14.02 -4.63
C ARG A 101 -22.83 -14.72 -5.96
N ALA A 102 -21.55 -14.85 -6.33
CA ALA A 102 -21.16 -15.57 -7.56
C ALA A 102 -21.52 -17.06 -7.52
N ALA A 103 -21.53 -17.67 -6.32
CA ALA A 103 -21.99 -19.04 -6.10
C ALA A 103 -23.53 -19.19 -6.07
N GLY A 104 -24.28 -18.10 -6.22
CA GLY A 104 -25.76 -18.09 -6.22
C GLY A 104 -26.38 -17.73 -4.88
N HIS A 105 -25.59 -17.33 -3.89
CA HIS A 105 -26.07 -16.85 -2.59
C HIS A 105 -26.15 -15.31 -2.60
N GLY A 106 -27.26 -14.75 -3.08
CA GLY A 106 -27.55 -13.30 -3.03
C GLY A 106 -27.77 -12.64 -4.39
N SER A 107 -27.83 -11.30 -4.40
CA SER A 107 -28.01 -10.49 -5.62
C SER A 107 -26.67 -10.02 -6.19
N PHE A 108 -26.58 -9.95 -7.52
CA PHE A 108 -25.40 -9.44 -8.22
C PHE A 108 -25.31 -7.92 -8.14
N ASN A 109 -24.15 -7.42 -7.70
CA ASN A 109 -23.85 -5.99 -7.61
C ASN A 109 -22.58 -5.70 -8.43
N PHE A 110 -22.55 -4.57 -9.13
CA PHE A 110 -21.35 -4.11 -9.82
C PHE A 110 -20.43 -3.35 -8.86
N PRO A 111 -19.10 -3.51 -8.96
CA PRO A 111 -18.16 -2.76 -8.14
C PRO A 111 -18.16 -1.28 -8.52
N GLU A 112 -18.15 -0.39 -7.52
CA GLU A 112 -18.09 1.05 -7.74
C GLU A 112 -16.63 1.50 -7.95
N LYS A 113 -16.48 2.60 -8.69
CA LYS A 113 -15.18 3.23 -8.92
C LYS A 113 -15.10 4.52 -8.12
N ARG A 114 -14.07 4.62 -7.28
CA ARG A 114 -13.77 5.80 -6.46
C ARG A 114 -12.55 6.52 -7.02
N LYS A 115 -12.50 7.84 -6.88
CA LYS A 115 -11.29 8.62 -7.16
C LYS A 115 -10.46 8.66 -5.88
N ILE A 116 -9.26 8.09 -5.94
CA ILE A 116 -8.33 8.10 -4.80
C ILE A 116 -7.21 9.09 -5.11
N GLU A 117 -7.10 10.09 -4.25
CA GLU A 117 -6.03 11.06 -4.27
C GLU A 117 -4.89 10.61 -3.35
N THR A 118 -3.68 11.04 -3.69
CA THR A 118 -2.50 10.77 -2.86
C THR A 118 -2.51 11.62 -1.60
N GLN A 119 -1.84 11.13 -0.56
CA GLN A 119 -1.62 11.87 0.68
C GLN A 119 -1.02 13.26 0.39
N PRO A 120 -1.48 14.32 1.08
CA PRO A 120 -0.92 15.66 0.93
C PRO A 120 0.54 15.69 1.40
N HIS A 121 1.37 16.50 0.74
CA HIS A 121 2.72 16.74 1.20
C HIS A 121 2.69 17.55 2.50
N LYS A 122 3.57 17.23 3.46
CA LYS A 122 3.70 18.02 4.70
C LYS A 122 4.05 19.50 4.45
N ASP A 123 4.51 19.84 3.24
CA ASP A 123 4.89 21.21 2.87
C ASP A 123 3.71 22.01 2.26
N ASP A 124 2.62 21.33 1.90
CA ASP A 124 1.39 21.95 1.39
C ASP A 124 0.42 22.34 2.53
N GLU A 125 0.77 22.08 3.79
CA GLU A 125 0.05 22.61 4.95
C GLU A 125 0.28 24.13 5.03
N VAL A 126 -0.57 24.88 4.32
CA VAL A 126 -0.64 26.34 4.37
C VAL A 126 -0.69 26.78 5.85
N PRO A 127 0.23 27.64 6.33
CA PRO A 127 0.17 28.14 7.69
C PRO A 127 -1.16 28.88 7.88
N SER A 128 -2.01 28.33 8.74
CA SER A 128 -3.30 28.93 9.10
C SER A 128 -3.07 30.38 9.53
N LYS A 129 -3.61 31.30 8.74
CA LYS A 129 -3.72 32.76 8.92
C LYS A 129 -3.19 33.26 10.28
N ARG A 130 -2.07 34.01 10.26
CA ARG A 130 -1.69 34.87 11.39
C ARG A 130 -2.92 35.70 11.79
N ILE A 131 -3.46 35.44 12.98
CA ILE A 131 -4.39 36.35 13.64
C ILE A 131 -3.62 37.66 13.81
N LYS A 132 -3.99 38.69 13.04
CA LYS A 132 -3.53 40.04 13.28
C LYS A 132 -4.09 40.46 14.63
N GLN A 133 -3.18 40.75 15.57
CA GLN A 133 -3.52 41.44 16.82
C GLN A 133 -4.14 42.80 16.52
#